data_AF-A0A8T4XZF0-F1
#
_entry.id   AF-A0A8T4XZF0-F1
#
_cell.length_a   1.000
_cell.length_b   1.000
_cell.length_c   1.000
_cell.angle_alpha   90.00
_cell.angle_beta   90.00
_cell.angle_gamma   90.00
#
_symmetry.space_group_name_H-M   'P 1'
#
loop_
_entity.id
_entity.type
_entity.pdbx_description
1 polymer ?
#
loop_
_entity_poly.entity_id
_entity_poly.type
_entity_poly.pdbx_seq_one_letter_code
_entity_poly.pdbx_strand_id
1 'polypeptide(L)' 'FSEKYGVRYYLNAEEMVEQEKPDIVTIATKEEPRCQLTIMAARYGVMAIVAEKPMASNISEARRMVKV' A
#
# COMPACT_ATOMS: atom_id res chain seq x y z
N PHE A 1 -16.01 -0.23 -7.64
CA PHE A 1 -15.21 -1.46 -7.56
C PHE A 1 -15.77 -2.41 -6.52
N SER A 2 -15.98 -1.95 -5.28
CA SER A 2 -16.54 -2.77 -4.19
C SER A 2 -17.87 -3.44 -4.53
N GLU A 3 -18.87 -2.69 -4.98
CA GLU A 3 -20.18 -3.25 -5.37
C GLU A 3 -20.06 -4.30 -6.47
N LYS A 4 -19.27 -4.00 -7.52
CA LYS A 4 -19.04 -4.90 -8.66
C LYS A 4 -18.42 -6.24 -8.24
N TYR A 5 -17.51 -6.24 -7.26
CA TYR A 5 -16.77 -7.43 -6.85
C TYR A 5 -17.24 -8.01 -5.50
N GLY A 6 -18.26 -7.42 -4.86
CA GLY A 6 -18.76 -7.86 -3.56
C GLY A 6 -17.74 -7.80 -2.43
N VAL A 7 -16.81 -6.84 -2.47
CA VAL A 7 -15.72 -6.71 -1.47
C VAL A 7 -15.94 -5.52 -0.53
N ARG A 8 -15.41 -5.64 0.70
CA ARG A 8 -15.36 -4.53 1.66
C ARG A 8 -14.54 -3.37 1.09
N TYR A 9 -14.93 -2.14 1.43
CA TYR A 9 -14.18 -0.94 1.08
C TYR A 9 -13.99 -0.07 2.30
N TYR A 10 -12.93 0.73 2.23
CA TYR A 10 -12.52 1.64 3.30
C TYR A 10 -12.21 2.99 2.67
N LEU A 11 -12.48 4.05 3.43
CA LEU A 11 -12.08 5.41 3.04
C LEU A 11 -10.66 5.74 3.51
N ASN A 12 -10.12 4.94 4.43
CA ASN A 12 -8.78 5.08 4.98
C ASN A 12 -8.01 3.74 4.85
N ALA A 13 -6.80 3.79 4.30
CA ALA A 13 -5.98 2.60 4.07
C ALA A 13 -5.38 2.02 5.37
N GLU A 14 -5.09 2.87 6.35
CA GLU A 14 -4.57 2.48 7.67
C GLU A 14 -5.63 1.69 8.45
N GLU A 15 -6.87 2.20 8.48
CA GLU A 15 -8.01 1.50 9.08
C GLU A 15 -8.22 0.11 8.44
N MET A 16 -8.12 0.03 7.11
CA MET A 16 -8.22 -1.23 6.38
C MET A 16 -7.15 -2.23 6.83
N VAL A 17 -5.88 -1.81 6.88
CA VAL A 17 -4.76 -2.70 7.24
C VAL A 17 -4.85 -3.13 8.71
N GLU A 18 -5.26 -2.24 9.62
CA GLU A 18 -5.45 -2.56 11.05
C GLU A 18 -6.56 -3.59 11.29
N GLN A 19 -7.69 -3.45 10.61
CA GLN A 19 -8.84 -4.33 10.78
C GLN A 19 -8.63 -5.68 10.08
N GLU A 20 -8.14 -5.65 8.83
CA GLU A 20 -8.06 -6.84 7.99
C GLU A 20 -6.77 -7.64 8.18
N LYS A 21 -5.69 -6.98 8.64
CA LYS A 21 -4.36 -7.57 8.87
C LYS A 21 -3.90 -8.47 7.70
N PRO A 22 -3.86 -7.93 6.47
CA PRO A 22 -3.59 -8.73 5.29
C PRO A 22 -2.14 -9.24 5.28
N ASP A 23 -1.93 -10.47 4.80
CA ASP A 23 -0.60 -11.00 4.52
C ASP A 23 0.05 -10.29 3.32
N ILE A 24 -0.77 -9.92 2.32
CA ILE A 24 -0.33 -9.32 1.07
C ILE A 24 -1.21 -8.12 0.72
N VAL A 25 -0.60 -7.01 0.28
CA VAL A 25 -1.32 -5.87 -0.30
C VAL A 25 -0.77 -5.48 -1.67
N THR A 26 -1.67 -5.04 -2.55
CA THR A 26 -1.34 -4.46 -3.86
C THR A 26 -1.65 -2.96 -3.84
N ILE A 27 -0.64 -2.12 -4.04
CA ILE A 27 -0.77 -0.66 -4.05
C ILE A 27 -0.68 -0.16 -5.49
N ALA A 28 -1.85 0.00 -6.11
CA ALA A 28 -2.03 0.45 -7.49
C ALA A 28 -2.38 1.96 -7.60
N THR A 29 -1.89 2.79 -6.68
CA THR A 29 -2.08 4.25 -6.72
C THR A 29 -1.08 4.91 -7.67
N LYS A 30 -1.19 6.24 -7.89
CA LYS A 30 -0.14 7.05 -8.52
C LYS A 30 1.15 7.09 -7.67
N GLU A 31 2.26 7.55 -8.24
CA GLU A 31 3.57 7.49 -7.56
C GLU A 31 3.61 8.27 -6.25
N GLU A 32 3.03 9.47 -6.23
CA GLU A 32 3.06 10.40 -5.10
C GLU A 32 2.53 9.79 -3.78
N PRO A 33 1.30 9.21 -3.73
CA PRO A 33 0.84 8.53 -2.51
C PRO A 33 1.48 7.15 -2.29
N ARG A 34 2.05 6.51 -3.33
CA ARG A 34 2.49 5.11 -3.24
C ARG A 34 3.62 4.91 -2.25
N CYS A 35 4.57 5.86 -2.19
CA CYS A 35 5.67 5.78 -1.24
C CYS A 35 5.14 5.73 0.21
N GLN A 36 4.18 6.60 0.55
CA GLN A 36 3.62 6.68 1.90
C GLN A 36 2.82 5.41 2.24
N LEU A 37 1.98 4.95 1.32
CA LEU A 37 1.17 3.74 1.53
C LEU A 37 2.03 2.47 1.68
N THR A 38 3.13 2.37 0.93
CA THR A 38 4.06 1.23 1.03
C THR A 38 4.75 1.20 2.38
N ILE A 39 5.26 2.35 2.83
CA ILE A 39 5.91 2.48 4.14
C ILE A 39 4.91 2.20 5.27
N MET A 40 3.67 2.68 5.14
CA MET A 40 2.60 2.39 6.09
C MET A 40 2.35 0.88 6.18
N ALA A 41 2.09 0.21 5.06
CA ALA A 41 1.82 -1.22 5.07
C ALA A 41 2.97 -2.04 5.68
N ALA A 42 4.22 -1.68 5.37
CA ALA A 42 5.40 -2.34 5.95
C ALA A 42 5.47 -2.16 7.47
N ARG A 43 5.20 -0.95 7.99
CA ARG A 43 5.17 -0.68 9.43
C ARG A 43 4.06 -1.41 10.17
N TYR A 44 2.94 -1.65 9.49
CA TYR A 44 1.84 -2.46 10.02
C TYR A 44 2.07 -3.97 9.94
N GLY A 45 3.24 -4.40 9.45
CA GLY A 45 3.64 -5.81 9.43
C GLY A 45 3.07 -6.63 8.28
N VAL A 46 2.59 -5.98 7.21
CA VAL A 46 2.17 -6.70 5.99
C VAL A 46 3.38 -7.42 5.40
N MET A 47 3.25 -8.73 5.17
CA MET A 47 4.38 -9.58 4.80
C MET A 47 4.87 -9.37 3.37
N ALA A 48 3.96 -9.06 2.43
CA ALA A 48 4.31 -8.79 1.05
C ALA A 48 3.56 -7.58 0.48
N ILE A 49 4.29 -6.69 -0.19
CA ILE A 49 3.75 -5.47 -0.78
C ILE A 49 4.06 -5.43 -2.28
N VAL A 50 3.02 -5.48 -3.10
CA VAL A 50 3.12 -5.34 -4.55
C VAL A 50 2.84 -3.89 -4.93
N ALA A 51 3.89 -3.14 -5.29
CA ALA A 51 3.79 -1.75 -5.70
C ALA A 51 3.80 -1.63 -7.23
N GLU A 52 2.85 -0.88 -7.80
CA GLU A 52 2.82 -0.62 -9.24
C GLU A 52 4.03 0.18 -9.75
N LYS A 53 4.38 -0.04 -11.03
CA LYS A 53 5.46 0.69 -11.71
C LYS A 53 4.98 2.08 -12.18
N PRO A 54 5.86 3.09 -12.23
CA PRO A 54 7.22 3.11 -11.67
C PRO A 54 7.16 3.14 -10.15
N MET A 55 8.12 2.51 -9.45
CA MET A 55 8.05 2.27 -7.99
C MET A 55 7.70 3.51 -7.14
N ALA A 56 8.32 4.66 -7.43
CA ALA A 56 8.09 5.93 -6.75
C ALA A 56 8.41 7.12 -7.68
N SER A 57 8.12 8.36 -7.23
CA SER A 57 8.31 9.57 -8.03
C SER A 57 9.78 9.95 -8.24
N ASN A 58 10.66 9.51 -7.33
CA ASN A 58 12.10 9.69 -7.44
C ASN A 58 12.88 8.63 -6.64
N ILE A 59 14.20 8.58 -6.86
CA ILE A 59 15.09 7.58 -6.24
C ILE A 59 15.13 7.71 -4.71
N SER A 60 14.99 8.92 -4.16
CA SER A 60 15.00 9.12 -2.71
C SER A 60 13.81 8.41 -2.06
N GLU A 61 12.62 8.53 -2.66
CA GLU A 61 11.42 7.84 -2.18
C GLU A 61 11.52 6.33 -2.30
N ALA A 62 11.99 5.84 -3.46
CA ALA A 62 12.22 4.41 -3.67
C ALA A 62 13.19 3.83 -2.62
N ARG A 63 14.24 4.57 -2.27
CA ARG A 63 15.17 4.20 -1.19
C ARG A 63 14.53 4.18 0.19
N ARG A 64 13.53 5.02 0.47
CA ARG A 64 12.79 4.96 1.74
C ARG A 64 11.93 3.71 1.80
N MET A 65 11.24 3.35 0.71
CA MET A 65 10.36 2.18 0.66
C MET A 65 11.07 0.86 0.99
N VAL A 66 12.32 0.69 0.56
CA VAL A 66 13.09 -0.57 0.77
C VAL A 66 13.85 -0.64 2.09
N LYS A 67 13.84 0.42 2.90
CA LYS A 67 14.60 0.53 4.16
C LYS A 67 13.73 0.37 5.41
N VAL A 68 12.42 0.23 5.22
CA VAL A 68 11.45 0.05 6.30
C VAL A 68 11.34 -1.40 6.68
#